data_AF-A0A820NSV7-F1
#
_entry.id   AF-A0A820NSV7-F1
#
_cell.length_a   1.000
_cell.length_b   1.000
_cell.length_c   1.000
_cell.angle_alpha   90.00
_cell.angle_beta   90.00
_cell.angle_gamma   90.00
#
_symmetry.space_group_name_H-M   'P 1'
#
loop_
_entity.id
_entity.type
_entity.pdbx_description
1 polymer ?
#
loop_
_entity_poly.entity_id
_entity_poly.type
_entity_poly.pdbx_seq_one_letter_code
_entity_poly.pdbx_strand_id
1 'polypeptide(L)'
;TVHRNIAAYKNDESIREQCRGLMALSLMPVSEIEQQFKRIRALFLPSLNELFIYFERQWIKGNILLSPWNASESGHFTNNISEGMRKIYGAARK
;
A
#
# COMPACT_ATOMS: atom_id res chain seq x y z
N THR A 1 -10.96 17.70 15.84
CA THR A 1 -9.65 17.02 15.69
C THR A 1 -9.44 16.40 14.31
N VAL A 2 -10.49 15.98 13.57
CA VAL A 2 -10.37 15.34 12.24
C VAL A 2 -9.79 16.26 11.14
N HIS A 3 -10.07 17.57 11.17
CA HIS A 3 -9.60 18.51 10.13
C HIS A 3 -8.09 18.72 10.05
N ARG A 4 -7.33 18.50 11.14
CA ARG A 4 -5.86 18.67 11.11
C ARG A 4 -5.16 17.56 10.32
N ASN A 5 -5.73 16.36 10.27
CA ASN A 5 -5.07 15.21 9.63
C ASN A 5 -5.28 15.20 8.11
N ILE A 6 -6.43 15.68 7.60
CA ILE A 6 -6.70 15.71 6.14
C ILE A 6 -5.67 16.58 5.41
N ALA A 7 -5.28 17.71 6.00
CA ALA A 7 -4.24 18.57 5.43
C ALA A 7 -2.88 17.87 5.34
N ALA A 8 -2.54 17.02 6.32
CA ALA A 8 -1.31 16.24 6.30
C ALA A 8 -1.31 15.22 5.15
N TYR A 9 -2.38 14.44 4.95
CA TYR A 9 -2.46 13.52 3.80
C TYR A 9 -2.37 14.24 2.45
N LYS A 10 -2.94 15.45 2.34
CA LYS A 10 -2.94 16.23 1.09
C LYS A 10 -1.61 16.93 0.82
N ASN A 11 -0.89 17.36 1.84
CA ASN A 11 0.27 18.24 1.70
C ASN A 11 1.61 17.56 2.03
N ASP A 12 1.61 16.47 2.78
CA ASP A 12 2.82 15.69 3.12
C ASP A 12 3.06 14.57 2.08
N GLU A 13 4.10 14.72 1.26
CA GLU A 13 4.45 13.75 0.22
C GLU A 13 4.91 12.41 0.81
N SER A 14 5.57 12.41 1.97
CA SER A 14 6.02 11.16 2.60
C SER A 14 4.84 10.32 3.05
N ILE A 15 3.80 10.96 3.60
CA ILE A 15 2.54 10.28 3.92
C ILE A 15 1.87 9.75 2.65
N ARG A 16 1.83 10.54 1.57
CA ARG A 16 1.26 10.09 0.28
C ARG A 16 2.00 8.90 -0.29
N GLU A 17 3.32 8.90 -0.27
CA GLU A 17 4.14 7.79 -0.75
C GLU A 17 3.82 6.49 -0.01
N GLN A 18 3.66 6.54 1.32
CA GLN A 18 3.28 5.36 2.10
C GLN A 18 1.86 4.87 1.78
N CYS A 19 0.90 5.79 1.61
CA CYS A 19 -0.44 5.43 1.15
C CYS A 19 -0.40 4.79 -0.25
N ARG A 20 0.43 5.30 -1.16
CA ARG A 20 0.63 4.70 -2.50
C ARG A 20 1.29 3.33 -2.43
N GLY A 21 2.22 3.12 -1.51
CA GLY A 21 2.78 1.79 -1.23
C GLY A 21 1.70 0.78 -0.82
N LEU A 22 0.80 1.15 0.10
CA LEU A 22 -0.32 0.29 0.48
C LEU A 22 -1.27 0.01 -0.68
N MET A 23 -1.59 1.01 -1.52
CA MET A 23 -2.41 0.82 -2.71
C MET A 23 -1.74 -0.12 -3.72
N ALA A 24 -0.42 -0.03 -3.88
CA ALA A 24 0.35 -0.86 -4.81
C ALA A 24 0.31 -2.35 -4.47
N LEU A 25 0.00 -2.74 -3.22
CA LEU A 25 -0.16 -4.15 -2.84
C LEU A 25 -1.25 -4.85 -3.65
N SER A 26 -2.31 -4.14 -4.04
CA SER A 26 -3.38 -4.69 -4.89
C SER A 26 -2.91 -5.02 -6.31
N LEU A 27 -1.72 -4.56 -6.70
CA LEU A 27 -1.12 -4.76 -8.01
C LEU A 27 0.03 -5.78 -7.98
N MET A 28 0.38 -6.30 -6.80
CA MET A 28 1.43 -7.30 -6.61
C MET A 28 0.86 -8.70 -6.65
N PRO A 29 1.66 -9.73 -7.01
CA PRO A 29 1.20 -11.11 -6.94
C PRO A 29 0.61 -11.42 -5.57
N VAL A 30 -0.52 -12.12 -5.52
CA VAL A 30 -1.24 -12.39 -4.26
C VAL A 30 -0.34 -13.07 -3.23
N SER A 31 0.52 -13.98 -3.67
CA SER A 31 1.50 -14.69 -2.84
C SER A 31 2.55 -13.78 -2.20
N GLU A 32 2.78 -12.59 -2.74
CA GLU A 32 3.79 -11.63 -2.27
C GLU A 32 3.21 -10.54 -1.36
N ILE A 33 1.88 -10.37 -1.32
CA ILE A 33 1.20 -9.27 -0.61
C ILE A 33 1.67 -9.16 0.84
N GLU A 34 1.68 -10.24 1.61
CA GLU A 34 2.06 -10.21 3.03
C GLU A 34 3.52 -9.81 3.23
N GLN A 35 4.43 -10.35 2.40
CA GLN A 35 5.84 -10.03 2.46
C GLN A 35 6.08 -8.55 2.14
N GLN A 36 5.41 -8.05 1.11
CA GLN A 36 5.55 -6.68 0.65
C GLN A 36 4.92 -5.70 1.63
N PHE A 37 3.79 -6.06 2.26
CA PHE A 37 3.20 -5.28 3.34
C PHE A 37 4.18 -5.10 4.52
N LYS A 38 4.87 -6.17 4.93
CA LYS A 38 5.90 -6.09 5.99
C LYS A 38 7.06 -5.17 5.59
N ARG A 39 7.52 -5.23 4.34
CA ARG A 39 8.58 -4.35 3.83
C ARG A 39 8.17 -2.88 3.85
N ILE A 40 6.97 -2.57 3.36
CA ILE A 40 6.43 -1.20 3.36
C ILE A 40 6.28 -0.70 4.80
N ARG A 41 5.79 -1.54 5.72
CA ARG A 41 5.65 -1.20 7.15
C ARG A 41 6.99 -1.00 7.88
N ALA A 42 8.08 -1.61 7.41
CA ALA A 42 9.40 -1.40 8.00
C ALA A 42 9.98 -0.01 7.69
N LEU A 43 9.53 0.61 6.59
CA LEU A 43 9.99 1.92 6.13
C LEU A 43 9.12 3.08 6.66
N PHE A 44 8.25 2.81 7.64
CA PHE A 44 7.09 3.65 7.90
C PHE A 44 7.32 4.74 8.96
N LEU A 45 6.52 5.82 8.84
CA LEU A 45 6.51 6.97 9.75
C LEU A 45 5.54 6.75 10.92
N PRO A 46 5.94 6.87 12.20
CA PRO A 46 5.10 6.57 13.37
C PRO A 46 3.66 7.11 13.35
N SER A 47 3.43 8.26 12.70
CA SER A 47 2.12 8.91 12.55
C SER A 47 1.05 8.08 11.81
N LEU A 48 1.45 7.08 11.02
CA LEU A 48 0.53 6.24 10.24
C LEU A 48 0.25 4.86 10.88
N ASN A 49 0.67 4.62 12.13
CA ASN A 49 0.66 3.26 12.70
C ASN A 49 -0.75 2.64 12.67
N GLU A 50 -1.75 3.46 13.03
CA GLU A 50 -3.15 3.06 13.04
C GLU A 50 -3.66 2.69 11.64
N LEU A 51 -3.18 3.37 10.60
CA LEU A 51 -3.51 3.02 9.21
C LEU A 51 -2.97 1.65 8.85
N PHE A 52 -1.73 1.33 9.22
CA PHE A 52 -1.15 0.01 8.96
C PHE A 52 -1.83 -1.09 9.76
N ILE A 53 -2.16 -0.84 11.04
CA ILE A 53 -2.90 -1.80 11.87
C ILE A 53 -4.28 -2.07 11.26
N TYR A 54 -5.00 -1.02 10.87
CA TYR A 54 -6.28 -1.15 10.19
C TYR A 54 -6.14 -1.94 8.89
N PHE A 55 -5.16 -1.59 8.05
CA PHE A 55 -4.96 -2.24 6.76
C PHE A 55 -4.66 -3.73 6.91
N GLU A 56 -3.76 -4.09 7.83
CA GLU A 56 -3.44 -5.49 8.11
C GLU A 56 -4.68 -6.27 8.57
N ARG A 57 -5.47 -5.69 9.48
CA ARG A 57 -6.65 -6.35 10.04
C ARG A 57 -7.79 -6.51 9.06
N GLN A 58 -7.96 -5.60 8.10
CA GLN A 58 -9.08 -5.64 7.16
C GLN A 58 -8.70 -6.33 5.86
N TRP A 59 -7.56 -5.95 5.28
CA TRP A 59 -7.20 -6.26 3.90
C TRP A 59 -6.21 -7.41 3.76
N ILE A 60 -5.44 -7.71 4.80
CA ILE A 60 -4.47 -8.83 4.79
C ILE A 60 -5.03 -10.06 5.51
N LYS A 61 -5.46 -9.89 6.77
CA LYS A 61 -5.90 -10.99 7.65
C LYS A 61 -7.41 -10.97 7.92
N GLY A 62 -8.12 -10.01 7.34
CA GLY A 62 -9.51 -9.72 7.67
C GLY A 62 -10.54 -10.39 6.79
N ASN A 63 -11.78 -9.95 6.97
CA ASN A 63 -12.92 -10.43 6.21
C ASN A 63 -12.94 -9.89 4.78
N ILE A 64 -12.29 -8.75 4.52
CA ILE A 64 -12.24 -8.09 3.22
C ILE A 64 -10.83 -8.27 2.66
N LEU A 65 -10.49 -9.50 2.25
CA LEU A 65 -9.15 -9.77 1.73
C LEU A 65 -8.86 -8.94 0.47
N LEU A 66 -7.60 -8.53 0.30
CA LEU A 66 -7.15 -7.83 -0.90
C LEU A 66 -7.12 -8.75 -2.13
N SER A 67 -6.99 -10.06 -1.92
CA SER A 67 -6.81 -11.07 -2.97
C SER A 67 -7.91 -11.08 -4.05
N PRO A 68 -9.23 -11.06 -3.72
CA PRO A 68 -10.29 -11.00 -4.72
C PRO A 68 -10.33 -9.70 -5.54
N TRP A 69 -9.71 -8.63 -5.03
CA TRP A 69 -9.64 -7.32 -5.67
C TRP A 69 -8.26 -7.05 -6.29
N ASN A 70 -7.43 -8.08 -6.35
CA ASN A 70 -6.07 -7.98 -6.85
C ASN A 70 -6.06 -7.88 -8.38
N ALA A 71 -5.36 -6.90 -8.91
CA ALA A 71 -5.24 -6.63 -10.34
C ALA A 71 -3.83 -6.96 -10.87
N SER A 72 -3.05 -7.80 -10.18
CA SER A 72 -1.70 -8.15 -10.64
C SER A 72 -1.69 -8.91 -11.97
N GLU A 73 -2.78 -9.61 -12.29
CA GLU A 73 -2.96 -10.43 -13.49
C GLU A 73 -3.86 -9.79 -14.55
N SER A 74 -4.36 -8.56 -14.32
CA SER A 74 -5.36 -7.94 -15.20
C SER A 74 -4.84 -7.62 -16.62
N GLY A 75 -3.52 -7.70 -16.86
CA GLY A 75 -2.89 -7.39 -18.14
C GLY A 75 -2.98 -5.92 -18.58
N HIS A 76 -3.78 -5.11 -17.87
CA HIS A 76 -4.07 -3.72 -18.15
C HIS A 76 -3.44 -2.85 -17.07
N PHE A 77 -2.28 -2.28 -17.39
CA PHE A 77 -1.58 -1.32 -16.56
C PHE A 77 -1.76 0.09 -17.14
N THR A 78 -1.96 1.06 -16.27
CA THR A 78 -2.38 2.45 -16.50
C THR A 78 -1.36 3.50 -16.06
N ASN A 79 -0.07 3.50 -16.43
CA ASN A 79 0.96 4.56 -16.16
C ASN A 79 0.92 5.41 -14.85
N ASN A 80 0.19 5.00 -13.82
CA ASN A 80 -0.14 5.82 -12.67
C ASN A 80 0.93 5.63 -11.58
N ILE A 81 0.96 6.55 -10.62
CA ILE A 81 2.03 6.57 -9.62
C ILE A 81 2.03 5.30 -8.76
N SER A 82 0.87 4.71 -8.47
CA SER A 82 0.75 3.47 -7.69
C SER A 82 1.33 2.26 -8.45
N GLU A 83 1.16 2.20 -9.76
CA GLU A 83 1.82 1.20 -10.61
C GLU A 83 3.33 1.42 -10.72
N GLY A 84 3.77 2.68 -10.74
CA GLY A 84 5.18 3.03 -10.59
C GLY A 84 5.75 2.50 -9.27
N MET A 85 5.02 2.65 -8.17
CA MET A 85 5.39 2.12 -6.86
C MET A 85 5.45 0.59 -6.84
N ARG A 86 4.54 -0.11 -7.55
CA ARG A 86 4.65 -1.57 -7.73
C ARG A 86 6.01 -1.96 -8.31
N LYS A 87 6.54 -1.22 -9.28
CA LYS A 87 7.89 -1.50 -9.83
C LYS A 87 8.96 -1.25 -8.78
N ILE A 88 8.87 -0.20 -7.98
CA ILE A 88 9.88 0.13 -6.95
C ILE A 88 9.94 -0.95 -5.86
N TYR A 89 8.78 -1.35 -5.33
CA TYR A 89 8.71 -2.38 -4.27
C TYR A 89 8.83 -3.82 -4.81
N GLY A 90 8.40 -4.06 -6.05
CA GLY A 90 8.52 -5.36 -6.73
C GLY A 90 9.91 -5.62 -7.32
N ALA A 91 10.66 -4.58 -7.70
CA ALA A 91 12.03 -4.69 -8.23
C ALA A 91 13.12 -4.89 -7.16
N ALA A 92 12.74 -4.97 -5.87
CA ALA A 92 13.62 -5.50 -4.82
C ALA A 92 13.91 -7.02 -4.97
N ARG A 93 13.74 -7.57 -6.19
CA ARG A 93 14.39 -8.77 -6.68
C ARG A 93 15.61 -8.35 -7.50
N LYS A 94 16.75 -8.28 -6.83
CA LYS A 94 18.04 -8.80 -7.30
C LYS A 94 18.98 -8.90 -6.11
#